data_AF-A0A537UJK4-F1
#
_entry.id   AF-A0A537UJK4-F1
#
_cell.length_a   1.000
_cell.length_b   1.000
_cell.length_c   1.000
_cell.angle_alpha   90.00
_cell.angle_beta   90.00
_cell.angle_gamma   90.00
#
_symmetry.space_group_name_H-M   'P 1'
#
loop_
_entity.id
_entity.type
_entity.pdbx_description
1 polymer ?
#
loop_
_entity_poly.entity_id
_entity_poly.type
_entity_poly.pdbx_seq_one_letter_code
_entity_poly.pdbx_strand_id
1 'polypeptide(L)'
;MIRGLSISHPGSLLRVQAASARWIVGALALTSAVWLVALAGLLALANRVHDDVPVLLAGKLPLLQSRPELIFAGESRTLYQVDASLAAQLIGRPQGAVVNIAYDAGEPLALLAAMRRQSERFQKARVVVSVVPFLFNEGVRSAAVYPQDVVARLGVVEQMISFLPLRVGTLIRFIREAFNARLAADQHPAELAAVPAAFGSKTIDRTQPEDRWPAEIGSHAHYANWDLSGPKARYEIGALCDMVALARRLTVVVP
;
A
#
# COMPACT_ATOMS: atom_id res chain seq x y z
N MET A 1 -27.38 56.96 52.66
CA MET A 1 -27.89 56.88 51.27
C MET A 1 -27.23 55.69 50.58
N ILE A 2 -28.07 54.72 50.17
CA ILE A 2 -27.97 53.77 49.03
C ILE A 2 -26.69 52.88 48.95
N ARG A 3 -26.72 51.70 49.58
CA ARG A 3 -26.99 50.35 48.99
C ARG A 3 -25.94 49.89 47.97
N GLY A 4 -24.95 49.15 48.45
CA GLY A 4 -24.08 48.30 47.63
C GLY A 4 -24.86 47.10 47.08
N LEU A 5 -24.94 47.00 45.75
CA LEU A 5 -25.45 45.83 45.05
C LEU A 5 -24.39 44.73 45.07
N SER A 6 -24.43 43.88 46.08
CA SER A 6 -23.78 42.56 46.01
C SER A 6 -24.65 41.65 45.15
N ILE A 7 -24.32 41.55 43.86
CA ILE A 7 -24.84 40.50 42.99
C ILE A 7 -23.72 39.49 42.80
N SER A 8 -23.60 38.56 43.73
CA SER A 8 -22.85 37.31 43.50
C SER A 8 -23.79 36.14 43.82
N HIS A 9 -24.62 35.79 42.84
CA HIS A 9 -25.45 34.59 42.92
C HIS A 9 -24.64 33.39 42.39
N PRO A 10 -24.20 32.44 43.23
CA PRO A 10 -23.48 31.24 42.77
C PRO A 10 -24.26 30.43 41.73
N GLY A 11 -25.59 30.55 41.68
CA GLY A 11 -26.43 29.96 40.64
C GLY A 11 -26.31 30.60 39.25
N SER A 12 -25.85 31.86 39.12
CA SER A 12 -25.63 32.49 37.81
C SER A 12 -24.34 31.97 37.16
N LEU A 13 -23.28 31.76 37.94
CA LEU A 13 -22.01 31.21 37.46
C LEU A 13 -22.18 29.77 36.98
N LEU A 14 -22.91 28.92 37.72
CA LEU A 14 -23.21 27.55 37.30
C LEU A 14 -24.06 27.50 36.02
N ARG A 15 -25.04 28.41 35.86
CA ARG A 15 -25.83 28.51 34.62
C ARG A 15 -25.00 28.98 33.43
N VAL A 16 -24.12 29.96 33.63
CA VAL A 16 -23.20 30.45 32.58
C VAL A 16 -22.23 29.35 32.19
N GLN A 17 -21.62 28.65 33.15
CA GLN A 17 -20.74 27.51 32.88
C GLN A 17 -21.46 26.39 32.13
N ALA A 18 -22.68 26.04 32.52
CA ALA A 18 -23.47 25.01 31.82
C ALA A 18 -23.86 25.46 30.40
N ALA A 19 -24.21 26.73 30.20
CA ALA A 19 -24.51 27.28 28.88
C ALA A 19 -23.26 27.31 27.98
N SER A 20 -22.13 27.78 28.51
CA SER A 20 -20.83 27.78 27.80
C SER A 20 -20.38 26.36 27.45
N ALA A 21 -20.52 25.40 28.36
CA ALA A 21 -20.19 24.00 28.10
C ALA A 21 -21.05 23.42 26.96
N ARG A 22 -22.37 23.70 26.94
CA ARG A 22 -23.25 23.27 25.84
C ARG A 22 -22.85 23.88 24.50
N TRP A 23 -22.49 25.16 24.48
CA TRP A 23 -22.01 25.83 23.27
C TRP A 23 -20.68 25.23 22.78
N ILE A 24 -19.73 24.98 23.68
CA ILE A 24 -18.44 24.35 23.36
C ILE A 24 -18.66 22.94 22.80
N VAL A 25 -19.48 22.12 23.48
CA VAL A 25 -19.79 20.76 23.02
C VAL A 25 -20.50 20.78 21.67
N GLY A 26 -21.48 21.68 21.48
CA GLY A 26 -22.19 21.83 20.22
C GLY A 26 -21.28 22.26 19.08
N ALA A 27 -20.39 23.23 19.33
CA ALA A 27 -19.39 23.68 18.36
C ALA A 27 -18.41 22.56 18.00
N LEU A 28 -17.86 21.85 19.00
CA LEU A 28 -16.95 20.72 18.78
C LEU A 28 -17.61 19.58 18.00
N ALA A 29 -18.86 19.26 18.31
CA ALA A 29 -19.62 18.23 17.60
C ALA A 29 -19.86 18.63 16.14
N LEU A 30 -20.27 19.88 15.89
CA LEU A 30 -20.47 20.39 14.54
C LEU A 30 -19.17 20.42 13.75
N THR A 31 -18.09 20.94 14.34
CA THR A 31 -16.77 20.97 13.70
C THR A 31 -16.30 19.55 13.37
N SER A 32 -16.46 18.60 14.29
CA SER A 32 -16.11 17.19 14.06
C SER A 32 -16.93 16.58 12.92
N ALA A 33 -18.25 16.85 12.88
CA ALA A 33 -19.12 16.37 11.81
C ALA A 33 -18.69 16.93 10.44
N VAL A 34 -18.40 18.23 10.35
CA VAL A 34 -17.93 18.88 9.12
C VAL A 34 -16.62 18.26 8.65
N TRP A 35 -15.66 18.04 9.55
CA TRP A 35 -14.38 17.40 9.21
C TRP A 35 -14.55 15.96 8.74
N LEU A 36 -15.43 15.18 9.37
CA LEU A 36 -15.72 13.80 8.96
C LEU A 36 -16.37 13.76 7.58
N VAL A 37 -17.30 14.66 7.28
CA VAL A 37 -17.93 14.78 5.95
C VAL A 37 -16.90 15.18 4.89
N ALA A 38 -16.05 16.16 5.18
CA ALA A 38 -14.99 16.59 4.28
C ALA A 38 -13.99 15.45 4.00
N LEU A 39 -13.58 14.72 5.04
CA LEU A 39 -12.70 13.55 4.90
C LEU A 39 -13.37 12.43 4.09
N ALA A 40 -14.63 12.13 4.35
CA ALA A 40 -15.39 11.14 3.59
C ALA A 40 -15.46 11.53 2.10
N GLY A 41 -15.67 12.81 1.80
CA GLY A 41 -15.65 13.33 0.43
C GLY A 41 -14.28 13.16 -0.24
N LEU A 42 -13.19 13.43 0.47
CA LEU A 42 -11.83 13.21 -0.04
C LEU A 42 -11.53 11.74 -0.28
N LEU A 43 -11.94 10.85 0.63
CA LEU A 43 -11.79 9.39 0.47
C LEU A 43 -12.61 8.87 -0.71
N ALA A 44 -13.83 9.36 -0.89
CA ALA A 44 -14.67 9.01 -2.05
C ALA A 44 -14.00 9.43 -3.37
N LEU A 45 -13.41 10.62 -3.41
CA LEU A 45 -12.69 11.08 -4.59
C LEU A 45 -11.40 10.29 -4.81
N ALA A 46 -10.64 10.00 -3.76
CA ALA A 46 -9.45 9.15 -3.81
C ALA A 46 -9.78 7.75 -4.36
N ASN A 47 -10.81 7.08 -3.84
CA ASN A 47 -11.30 5.81 -4.36
C ASN A 47 -11.64 5.87 -5.85
N ARG A 48 -12.22 6.99 -6.31
CA ARG A 48 -12.62 7.16 -7.71
C ARG A 48 -11.44 7.33 -8.66
N VAL A 49 -10.36 7.97 -8.19
CA VAL A 49 -9.17 8.24 -9.02
C VAL A 49 -8.06 7.21 -8.80
N HIS A 50 -8.21 6.32 -7.82
CA HIS A 50 -7.26 5.26 -7.52
C HIS A 50 -6.98 4.41 -8.75
N ASP A 51 -5.70 4.13 -8.97
CA ASP A 51 -5.21 3.23 -9.99
C ASP A 51 -4.58 2.03 -9.27
N ASP A 52 -5.12 0.83 -9.54
CA ASP A 52 -4.59 -0.43 -8.97
C ASP A 52 -3.13 -0.72 -9.40
N VAL A 53 -2.58 -0.05 -10.42
CA VAL A 53 -1.16 -0.14 -10.79
C VAL A 53 -0.41 1.09 -10.28
N PRO A 54 0.35 0.96 -9.18
CA PRO A 54 1.07 2.09 -8.61
C PRO A 54 2.18 2.57 -9.55
N VAL A 55 2.52 3.86 -9.47
CA VAL A 55 3.50 4.53 -10.34
C VAL A 55 4.85 3.79 -10.41
N LEU A 56 5.31 3.26 -9.27
CA LEU A 56 6.57 2.50 -9.19
C LEU A 56 6.54 1.24 -10.05
N LEU A 57 5.41 0.52 -10.05
CA LEU A 57 5.21 -0.65 -10.90
C LEU A 57 5.01 -0.23 -12.36
N ALA A 58 4.20 0.81 -12.61
CA ALA A 58 3.93 1.35 -13.94
C ALA A 58 5.23 1.69 -14.70
N GLY A 59 6.20 2.33 -14.02
CA GLY A 59 7.51 2.66 -14.61
C GLY A 59 8.38 1.46 -14.98
N LYS A 60 8.07 0.25 -14.48
CA LYS A 60 8.78 -0.99 -14.83
C LYS A 60 8.10 -1.77 -15.94
N LEU A 61 6.82 -1.50 -16.24
CA LEU A 61 6.07 -2.23 -17.27
C LEU A 61 6.65 -2.12 -18.69
N PRO A 62 7.35 -1.04 -19.11
CA PRO A 62 8.03 -1.01 -20.41
C PRO A 62 9.04 -2.14 -20.61
N LEU A 63 9.61 -2.71 -19.54
CA LEU A 63 10.50 -3.87 -19.63
C LEU A 63 9.83 -5.08 -20.29
N LEU A 64 8.50 -5.20 -20.20
CA LEU A 64 7.72 -6.27 -20.80
C LEU A 64 7.66 -6.20 -22.34
N GLN A 65 8.07 -5.08 -22.94
CA GLN A 65 8.18 -4.94 -24.39
C GLN A 65 9.15 -5.96 -24.99
N SER A 66 10.18 -6.34 -24.23
CA SER A 66 11.18 -7.37 -24.59
C SER A 66 10.61 -8.80 -24.69
N ARG A 67 9.34 -9.02 -24.32
CA ARG A 67 8.68 -10.34 -24.30
C ARG A 67 9.45 -11.36 -23.45
N PRO A 68 9.65 -11.09 -22.15
CA PRO A 68 10.41 -11.96 -21.28
C PRO A 68 9.77 -13.34 -21.15
N GLU A 69 10.61 -14.37 -21.00
CA GLU A 69 10.20 -15.72 -20.66
C GLU A 69 10.04 -15.93 -19.15
N LEU A 70 10.72 -15.11 -18.35
CA LEU A 70 10.72 -15.10 -16.88
C LEU A 70 10.60 -13.66 -16.36
N ILE A 71 9.63 -13.45 -15.47
CA ILE A 71 9.37 -12.17 -14.83
C ILE A 71 9.52 -12.36 -13.33
N PHE A 72 10.44 -11.62 -12.72
CA PHE A 72 10.50 -11.48 -11.27
C PHE A 72 9.65 -10.29 -10.84
N ALA A 73 8.79 -10.51 -9.86
CA ALA A 73 7.90 -9.52 -9.29
C ALA A 73 7.84 -9.66 -7.76
N GLY A 74 7.17 -8.71 -7.12
CA GLY A 74 7.04 -8.67 -5.67
C GLY A 74 7.74 -7.46 -5.06
N GLU A 75 8.22 -7.67 -3.85
CA GLU A 75 8.65 -6.63 -2.91
C GLU A 75 10.13 -6.23 -3.00
N SER A 76 10.54 -5.35 -2.09
CA SER A 76 11.90 -4.82 -1.94
C SER A 76 13.04 -5.84 -2.09
N ARG A 77 12.96 -7.05 -1.50
CA ARG A 77 14.03 -8.05 -1.65
C ARG A 77 14.14 -8.52 -3.10
N THR A 78 13.04 -8.78 -3.79
CA THR A 78 13.11 -9.08 -5.23
C THR A 78 13.68 -7.90 -6.00
N LEU A 79 13.25 -6.68 -5.70
CA LEU A 79 13.73 -5.47 -6.38
C LEU A 79 15.25 -5.31 -6.26
N TYR A 80 15.82 -5.51 -5.06
CA TYR A 80 17.22 -5.20 -4.79
C TYR A 80 18.17 -6.41 -4.86
N GLN A 81 17.66 -7.63 -4.75
CA GLN A 81 18.49 -8.85 -4.65
C GLN A 81 18.42 -9.73 -5.90
N VAL A 82 17.48 -9.47 -6.82
CA VAL A 82 17.39 -10.23 -8.08
C VAL A 82 17.91 -9.40 -9.25
N ASP A 83 19.07 -9.80 -9.76
CA ASP A 83 19.62 -9.30 -11.03
C ASP A 83 19.07 -10.14 -12.20
N ALA A 84 18.20 -9.52 -13.00
CA ALA A 84 17.59 -10.17 -14.15
C ALA A 84 18.60 -10.53 -15.26
N SER A 85 19.65 -9.74 -15.44
CA SER A 85 20.69 -9.99 -16.45
C SER A 85 21.54 -11.20 -16.04
N LEU A 86 21.95 -11.26 -14.77
CA LEU A 86 22.64 -12.44 -14.22
C LEU A 86 21.75 -13.67 -14.28
N ALA A 87 20.48 -13.55 -13.89
CA ALA A 87 19.53 -14.66 -13.96
C ALA A 87 19.38 -15.19 -15.39
N ALA A 88 19.29 -14.31 -16.40
CA ALA A 88 19.24 -14.70 -17.81
C ALA A 88 20.50 -15.48 -18.23
N GLN A 89 21.69 -15.01 -17.85
CA GLN A 89 22.96 -15.69 -18.13
C GLN A 89 23.02 -17.08 -17.50
N LEU A 90 22.62 -17.21 -16.23
CA LEU A 90 22.63 -18.47 -15.50
C LEU A 90 21.72 -19.54 -16.12
N ILE A 91 20.64 -19.13 -16.80
CA ILE A 91 19.74 -20.05 -17.50
C ILE A 91 20.02 -20.15 -19.02
N GLY A 92 21.15 -19.60 -19.48
CA GLY A 92 21.56 -19.65 -20.89
C GLY A 92 20.64 -18.89 -21.84
N ARG A 93 20.02 -17.79 -21.39
CA ARG A 93 19.07 -16.99 -22.16
C ARG A 93 19.62 -15.62 -22.53
N PRO A 94 19.15 -15.02 -23.65
CA PRO A 94 19.59 -13.70 -24.07
C PRO A 94 19.08 -12.61 -23.11
N GLN A 95 19.71 -11.45 -23.18
CA GLN A 95 19.27 -10.26 -22.45
C GLN A 95 17.81 -9.92 -22.80
N GLY A 96 17.02 -9.55 -21.79
CA GLY A 96 15.58 -9.26 -21.95
C GLY A 96 14.68 -10.50 -21.87
N ALA A 97 15.22 -11.73 -21.95
CA ALA A 97 14.45 -12.94 -21.68
C ALA A 97 14.03 -13.08 -20.21
N VAL A 98 14.72 -12.36 -19.32
CA VAL A 98 14.39 -12.24 -17.90
C VAL A 98 14.28 -10.76 -17.56
N VAL A 99 13.24 -10.37 -16.82
CA VAL A 99 13.07 -9.00 -16.31
C VAL A 99 12.69 -9.01 -14.84
N ASN A 100 13.00 -7.90 -14.16
CA ASN A 100 12.59 -7.65 -12.79
C ASN A 100 11.67 -6.41 -12.76
N ILE A 101 10.39 -6.63 -12.47
CA ILE A 101 9.36 -5.59 -12.32
C ILE A 101 8.94 -5.40 -10.85
N ALA A 102 9.68 -5.96 -9.90
CA ALA A 102 9.42 -5.75 -8.49
C ALA A 102 9.53 -4.27 -8.10
N TYR A 103 8.86 -3.92 -7.02
CA TYR A 103 8.86 -2.58 -6.43
C TYR A 103 8.74 -2.71 -4.90
N ASP A 104 9.06 -1.65 -4.15
CA ASP A 104 9.25 -1.76 -2.69
C ASP A 104 8.10 -2.43 -1.93
N ALA A 105 6.84 -2.12 -2.28
CA ALA A 105 5.68 -2.68 -1.57
C ALA A 105 5.32 -4.11 -2.05
N GLY A 106 5.45 -4.38 -3.36
CA GLY A 106 5.26 -5.72 -3.92
C GLY A 106 3.88 -6.34 -3.72
N GLU A 107 2.83 -5.53 -3.78
CA GLU A 107 1.45 -5.95 -3.49
C GLU A 107 0.90 -6.88 -4.60
N PRO A 108 0.42 -8.10 -4.26
CA PRO A 108 -0.17 -9.01 -5.25
C PRO A 108 -1.34 -8.40 -6.03
N LEU A 109 -2.21 -7.60 -5.40
CA LEU A 109 -3.29 -6.90 -6.10
C LEU A 109 -2.78 -5.97 -7.21
N ALA A 110 -1.73 -5.20 -6.93
CA ALA A 110 -1.11 -4.34 -7.92
C ALA A 110 -0.51 -5.12 -9.09
N LEU A 111 0.15 -6.25 -8.79
CA LEU A 111 0.68 -7.13 -9.82
C LEU A 111 -0.45 -7.73 -10.67
N LEU A 112 -1.55 -8.17 -10.06
CA LEU A 112 -2.72 -8.67 -10.78
C LEU A 112 -3.28 -7.60 -11.72
N ALA A 113 -3.40 -6.35 -11.27
CA ALA A 113 -3.86 -5.25 -12.12
C ALA A 113 -2.92 -5.03 -13.32
N ALA A 114 -1.60 -5.04 -13.10
CA ALA A 114 -0.62 -4.96 -14.18
C ALA A 114 -0.72 -6.15 -15.15
N MET A 115 -0.93 -7.36 -14.64
CA MET A 115 -1.12 -8.57 -15.44
C MET A 115 -2.39 -8.51 -16.27
N ARG A 116 -3.48 -7.95 -15.75
CA ARG A 116 -4.72 -7.73 -16.51
C ARG A 116 -4.51 -6.70 -17.62
N ARG A 117 -3.80 -5.60 -17.34
CA ARG A 117 -3.50 -4.55 -18.33
C ARG A 117 -2.59 -5.01 -19.46
N GLN A 118 -1.64 -5.90 -19.18
CA GLN A 118 -0.69 -6.41 -20.17
C GLN A 118 -0.76 -7.94 -20.33
N SER A 119 -1.98 -8.49 -20.35
CA SER A 119 -2.23 -9.94 -20.31
C SER A 119 -1.41 -10.73 -21.33
N GLU A 120 -1.32 -10.25 -22.57
CA GLU A 120 -0.53 -10.90 -23.63
C GLU A 120 0.95 -11.07 -23.27
N ARG A 121 1.52 -10.14 -22.49
CA ARG A 121 2.93 -10.18 -22.07
C ARG A 121 3.16 -11.21 -20.97
N PHE A 122 2.19 -11.39 -20.08
CA PHE A 122 2.30 -12.31 -18.95
C PHE A 122 1.92 -13.75 -19.31
N GLN A 123 0.96 -13.95 -20.22
CA GLN A 123 0.44 -15.30 -20.57
C GLN A 123 1.52 -16.27 -21.06
N LYS A 124 2.61 -15.77 -21.66
CA LYS A 124 3.73 -16.59 -22.16
C LYS A 124 4.90 -16.68 -21.18
N ALA A 125 4.92 -15.82 -20.17
CA ALA A 125 6.01 -15.72 -19.20
C ALA A 125 5.77 -16.63 -17.99
N ARG A 126 6.87 -17.11 -17.40
CA ARG A 126 6.86 -17.62 -16.02
C ARG A 126 6.97 -16.42 -15.10
N VAL A 127 6.10 -16.32 -14.10
CA VAL A 127 6.14 -15.23 -13.13
C VAL A 127 6.56 -15.81 -11.78
N VAL A 128 7.61 -15.24 -11.19
CA VAL A 128 8.04 -15.52 -9.83
C VAL A 128 7.72 -14.30 -8.98
N VAL A 129 6.81 -14.43 -8.03
CA VAL A 129 6.40 -13.34 -7.14
C VAL A 129 6.87 -13.64 -5.71
N SER A 130 7.70 -12.76 -5.15
CA SER A 130 8.00 -12.77 -3.72
C SER A 130 6.95 -11.96 -2.98
N VAL A 131 6.36 -12.54 -1.94
CA VAL A 131 5.32 -11.87 -1.14
C VAL A 131 5.75 -11.79 0.32
N VAL A 132 5.53 -10.63 0.94
CA VAL A 132 5.84 -10.47 2.37
C VAL A 132 4.63 -10.93 3.20
N PRO A 133 4.82 -11.73 4.26
CA PRO A 133 3.71 -12.18 5.11
C PRO A 133 2.87 -11.03 5.71
N PHE A 134 3.48 -9.87 5.90
CA PHE A 134 2.77 -8.70 6.42
C PHE A 134 1.69 -8.17 5.48
N LEU A 135 1.73 -8.45 4.17
CA LEU A 135 0.67 -8.07 3.24
C LEU A 135 -0.63 -8.84 3.50
N PHE A 136 -0.55 -10.01 4.13
CA PHE A 136 -1.69 -10.85 4.45
C PHE A 136 -2.12 -10.72 5.91
N ASN A 137 -1.17 -10.46 6.82
CA ASN A 137 -1.45 -10.42 8.24
C ASN A 137 -2.21 -9.15 8.67
N GLU A 138 -3.43 -9.33 9.16
CA GLU A 138 -4.26 -8.28 9.78
C GLU A 138 -3.78 -7.85 11.17
N GLY A 139 -3.07 -8.75 11.84
CA GLY A 139 -2.39 -8.46 13.10
C GLY A 139 -1.31 -7.39 12.98
N VAL A 140 -0.80 -7.13 11.77
CA VAL A 140 0.18 -6.07 11.50
C VAL A 140 -0.55 -4.76 11.31
N ARG A 141 -0.53 -3.94 12.35
CA ARG A 141 -1.34 -2.71 12.47
C ARG A 141 -0.60 -1.42 12.08
N SER A 142 0.60 -1.51 11.50
CA SER A 142 1.39 -0.35 11.07
C SER A 142 0.86 0.28 9.77
N ALA A 143 0.78 1.61 9.73
CA ALA A 143 0.29 2.37 8.57
C ALA A 143 1.15 2.20 7.30
N ALA A 144 2.42 1.83 7.47
CA ALA A 144 3.36 1.57 6.38
C ALA A 144 3.10 0.25 5.65
N VAL A 145 2.21 -0.60 6.17
CA VAL A 145 2.12 -2.03 5.77
C VAL A 145 0.67 -2.45 5.45
N TYR A 146 -0.25 -1.50 5.32
CA TYR A 146 -1.60 -1.78 4.85
C TYR A 146 -1.68 -1.53 3.34
N PRO A 147 -1.91 -2.54 2.49
CA PRO A 147 -1.90 -2.37 1.03
C PRO A 147 -2.91 -1.33 0.58
N GLN A 148 -2.51 -0.44 -0.32
CA GLN A 148 -3.41 0.65 -0.74
C GLN A 148 -4.58 0.15 -1.56
N ASP A 149 -4.32 -0.86 -2.38
CA ASP A 149 -5.35 -1.50 -3.19
C ASP A 149 -6.42 -2.13 -2.30
N VAL A 150 -6.03 -2.68 -1.14
CA VAL A 150 -6.99 -3.19 -0.15
C VAL A 150 -7.83 -2.04 0.43
N VAL A 151 -7.23 -0.87 0.73
CA VAL A 151 -7.99 0.31 1.19
C VAL A 151 -9.02 0.74 0.14
N ALA A 152 -8.62 0.80 -1.14
CA ALA A 152 -9.49 1.18 -2.24
C ALA A 152 -10.70 0.25 -2.43
N ARG A 153 -10.57 -1.04 -2.04
CA ARG A 153 -11.67 -2.01 -2.09
C ARG A 153 -12.65 -1.89 -0.91
N LEU A 154 -12.28 -1.20 0.16
CA LEU A 154 -13.18 -0.91 1.27
C LEU A 154 -14.11 0.26 0.90
N GLY A 155 -15.38 0.18 1.31
CA GLY A 155 -16.29 1.31 1.21
C GLY A 155 -15.80 2.49 2.06
N VAL A 156 -16.14 3.74 1.72
CA VAL A 156 -15.69 4.94 2.47
C VAL A 156 -16.03 4.83 3.96
N VAL A 157 -17.21 4.32 4.29
CA VAL A 157 -17.63 4.10 5.69
C VAL A 157 -16.73 3.06 6.37
N GLU A 158 -16.42 1.95 5.69
CA GLU A 158 -15.52 0.91 6.21
C GLU A 158 -14.10 1.44 6.41
N GLN A 159 -13.60 2.27 5.49
CA GLN A 159 -12.31 2.94 5.64
C GLN A 159 -12.30 3.83 6.89
N MET A 160 -13.33 4.68 7.07
CA MET A 160 -13.41 5.56 8.24
C MET A 160 -13.47 4.75 9.55
N ILE A 161 -14.29 3.70 9.61
CA ILE A 161 -14.42 2.84 10.80
C ILE A 161 -13.12 2.08 11.09
N SER A 162 -12.45 1.58 10.04
CA SER A 162 -11.26 0.74 10.19
C SER A 162 -10.02 1.53 10.60
N PHE A 163 -9.92 2.80 10.19
CA PHE A 163 -8.70 3.58 10.34
C PHE A 163 -8.83 4.78 11.28
N LEU A 164 -10.03 5.28 11.60
CA LEU A 164 -10.17 6.36 12.57
C LEU A 164 -10.39 5.83 14.00
N PRO A 165 -9.93 6.56 15.03
CA PRO A 165 -9.01 7.70 14.95
C PRO A 165 -7.53 7.27 14.91
N LEU A 166 -7.24 5.98 15.08
CA LEU A 166 -5.90 5.50 15.46
C LEU A 166 -4.91 5.38 14.29
N ARG A 167 -5.39 5.37 13.04
CA ARG A 167 -4.59 5.10 11.83
C ARG A 167 -4.87 6.09 10.70
N VAL A 168 -5.07 7.37 11.05
CA VAL A 168 -5.28 8.45 10.08
C VAL A 168 -4.15 8.50 9.04
N GLY A 169 -2.92 8.15 9.43
CA GLY A 169 -1.78 8.06 8.51
C GLY A 169 -2.00 7.13 7.31
N THR A 170 -2.74 6.02 7.47
CA THR A 170 -3.10 5.12 6.35
C THR A 170 -4.03 5.82 5.37
N LEU A 171 -5.05 6.52 5.86
CA LEU A 171 -6.00 7.27 5.03
C LEU A 171 -5.30 8.41 4.29
N ILE A 172 -4.43 9.17 4.97
CA ILE A 172 -3.66 10.26 4.36
C ILE A 172 -2.76 9.71 3.25
N ARG A 173 -2.05 8.61 3.52
CA ARG A 173 -1.17 7.97 2.54
C ARG A 173 -1.95 7.49 1.33
N PHE A 174 -3.10 6.85 1.55
CA PHE A 174 -4.00 6.39 0.49
C PHE A 174 -4.46 7.55 -0.41
N ILE A 175 -5.00 8.63 0.19
CA ILE A 175 -5.41 9.82 -0.55
C ILE A 175 -4.25 10.35 -1.40
N ARG A 176 -3.09 10.60 -0.78
CA ARG A 176 -1.92 11.17 -1.46
C ARG A 176 -1.47 10.32 -2.65
N GLU A 177 -1.36 9.01 -2.48
CA GLU A 177 -0.87 8.12 -3.52
C GLU A 177 -1.88 7.92 -4.65
N ALA A 178 -3.18 7.89 -4.36
CA ALA A 178 -4.23 7.86 -5.39
C ALA A 178 -4.18 9.11 -6.30
N PHE A 179 -4.05 10.31 -5.72
CA PHE A 179 -3.91 11.53 -6.52
C PHE A 179 -2.59 11.59 -7.29
N ASN A 180 -1.48 11.16 -6.68
CA ASN A 180 -0.19 11.10 -7.38
C ASN A 180 -0.22 10.11 -8.55
N ALA A 181 -0.85 8.95 -8.37
CA ALA A 181 -1.03 7.97 -9.44
C ALA A 181 -1.87 8.53 -10.59
N ARG A 182 -2.96 9.24 -10.26
CA ARG A 182 -3.79 9.90 -11.27
C ARG A 182 -3.03 10.97 -12.04
N LEU A 183 -2.30 11.84 -11.34
CA LEU A 183 -1.47 12.87 -11.95
C LEU A 183 -0.39 12.26 -12.85
N ALA A 184 0.23 11.17 -12.40
CA ALA A 184 1.19 10.43 -13.21
C ALA A 184 0.52 9.83 -14.45
N ALA A 185 -0.64 9.19 -14.35
CA ALA A 185 -1.34 8.63 -15.50
C ALA A 185 -1.62 9.69 -16.59
N ASP A 186 -2.05 10.89 -16.20
CA ASP A 186 -2.30 12.00 -17.14
C ASP A 186 -0.99 12.48 -17.84
N GLN A 187 0.17 12.23 -17.24
CA GLN A 187 1.50 12.57 -17.78
C GLN A 187 2.13 11.48 -18.67
N HIS A 188 1.46 10.35 -18.90
CA HIS A 188 1.93 9.22 -19.74
C HIS A 188 3.37 8.73 -19.45
N PRO A 189 3.83 8.59 -18.19
CA PRO A 189 5.19 8.20 -17.86
C PRO A 189 5.50 6.77 -18.33
N ALA A 190 4.51 5.88 -18.46
CA ALA A 190 4.74 4.54 -19.02
C ALA A 190 5.10 4.56 -20.52
N GLU A 191 4.75 5.63 -21.24
CA GLU A 191 5.05 5.81 -22.67
C GLU A 191 6.29 6.69 -22.89
N LEU A 192 6.55 7.62 -21.97
CA LEU A 192 7.64 8.60 -22.07
C LEU A 192 8.87 8.25 -21.21
N ALA A 193 8.76 7.35 -20.23
CA ALA A 193 9.90 6.94 -19.44
C ALA A 193 10.85 6.13 -20.31
N ALA A 194 12.14 6.51 -20.25
CA ALA A 194 13.20 5.68 -20.77
C ALA A 194 13.06 4.26 -20.19
N VAL A 195 13.20 3.25 -21.05
CA VAL A 195 13.27 1.86 -20.61
C VAL A 195 14.34 1.81 -19.50
N PRO A 196 13.98 1.43 -18.26
CA PRO A 196 14.94 1.40 -17.18
C PRO A 196 16.15 0.59 -17.63
N ALA A 197 17.36 1.13 -17.47
CA ALA A 197 18.57 0.36 -17.76
C ALA A 197 18.45 -0.98 -17.01
N ALA A 198 18.77 -2.09 -17.68
CA ALA A 198 18.74 -3.44 -17.10
C ALA A 198 19.75 -3.65 -15.94
N PHE A 199 20.28 -2.56 -15.39
CA PHE A 199 21.35 -2.49 -14.42
C PHE A 199 20.83 -1.88 -13.13
N GLY A 200 20.17 -2.72 -12.34
CA GLY A 200 19.92 -2.45 -10.93
C GLY A 200 21.05 -3.00 -10.07
N SER A 201 22.29 -2.56 -10.29
CA SER A 201 23.41 -2.94 -9.43
C SER A 201 23.51 -1.98 -8.24
N LYS A 202 23.33 -2.53 -7.04
CA LYS A 202 23.92 -1.98 -5.82
C LYS A 202 24.67 -3.13 -5.17
N THR A 203 26.00 -3.12 -5.28
CA THR A 203 26.85 -4.09 -4.60
C THR A 203 26.71 -3.87 -3.10
N ILE A 204 26.10 -4.83 -2.40
CA ILE A 204 26.16 -4.89 -0.94
C ILE A 204 27.56 -5.39 -0.60
N ASP A 205 28.38 -4.51 -0.03
CA ASP A 205 29.71 -4.86 0.43
C ASP A 205 29.62 -5.88 1.58
N ARG A 206 30.35 -6.99 1.44
CA ARG A 206 30.21 -8.22 2.22
C ARG A 206 30.93 -8.15 3.57
N THR A 207 31.08 -6.96 4.13
CA THR A 207 31.84 -6.70 5.36
C THR A 207 30.98 -6.65 6.62
N GLN A 208 29.71 -7.08 6.57
CA GLN A 208 28.92 -7.27 7.78
C GLN A 208 29.08 -8.70 8.33
N PRO A 209 29.38 -8.85 9.64
CA PRO A 209 29.61 -10.15 10.26
C PRO A 209 28.35 -11.05 10.23
N GLU A 210 28.58 -12.36 10.07
CA GLU A 210 27.55 -13.42 9.92
C GLU A 210 26.69 -13.63 11.18
N ASP A 211 27.06 -12.98 12.29
CA ASP A 211 26.56 -13.19 13.65
C ASP A 211 25.18 -12.57 13.93
N ARG A 212 24.49 -12.08 12.90
CA ARG A 212 23.12 -11.54 12.99
C ARG A 212 22.13 -12.31 12.11
N TRP A 213 22.07 -13.62 12.30
CA TRP A 213 20.85 -14.36 12.01
C TRP A 213 20.19 -14.70 13.34
N PRO A 214 19.00 -14.15 13.66
CA PRO A 214 18.28 -14.58 14.84
C PRO A 214 18.01 -16.08 14.71
N ALA A 215 18.34 -16.85 15.74
CA ALA A 215 18.10 -18.30 15.82
C ALA A 215 16.59 -18.68 15.78
N GLU A 216 15.72 -17.70 15.56
CA GLU A 216 14.27 -17.82 15.63
C GLU A 216 13.63 -17.06 14.47
N ILE A 217 13.89 -17.48 13.23
CA ILE A 217 13.03 -17.09 12.09
C ILE A 217 11.69 -17.80 12.28
N GLY A 218 10.78 -17.12 12.98
CA GLY A 218 9.44 -17.59 13.33
C GLY A 218 8.89 -17.03 14.64
N SER A 219 9.74 -16.57 15.56
CA SER A 219 9.32 -16.02 16.87
C SER A 219 9.25 -14.49 16.90
N HIS A 220 9.62 -13.82 15.81
CA HIS A 220 9.76 -12.37 15.78
C HIS A 220 8.43 -11.71 16.22
N ALA A 221 8.49 -10.80 17.20
CA ALA A 221 7.31 -10.13 17.78
C ALA A 221 6.41 -9.39 16.75
N HIS A 222 6.85 -9.27 15.49
CA HIS A 222 6.11 -8.68 14.37
C HIS A 222 5.15 -9.67 13.66
N TYR A 223 5.22 -10.97 13.96
CA TYR A 223 4.23 -11.98 13.56
C TYR A 223 3.18 -12.25 14.65
N ALA A 224 3.26 -11.55 15.80
CA ALA A 224 2.29 -11.66 16.87
C ALA A 224 0.88 -11.34 16.36
N ASN A 225 -0.11 -12.14 16.78
CA ASN A 225 -1.51 -12.06 16.34
C ASN A 225 -1.69 -12.31 14.84
N TRP A 226 -1.00 -13.31 14.29
CA TRP A 226 -1.22 -13.78 12.92
C TRP A 226 -2.71 -13.98 12.67
N ASP A 227 -3.25 -13.19 11.74
CA ASP A 227 -4.66 -13.19 11.40
C ASP A 227 -4.83 -13.03 9.89
N LEU A 228 -5.44 -14.04 9.28
CA LEU A 228 -5.74 -14.12 7.86
C LEU A 228 -7.24 -14.00 7.56
N SER A 229 -8.06 -13.68 8.57
CA SER A 229 -9.51 -13.64 8.42
C SER A 229 -10.03 -12.33 7.82
N GLY A 230 -9.19 -11.30 7.75
CA GLY A 230 -9.59 -9.98 7.28
C GLY A 230 -9.36 -9.71 5.79
N PRO A 231 -9.71 -8.48 5.36
CA PRO A 231 -9.71 -8.08 3.96
C PRO A 231 -8.36 -8.20 3.27
N LYS A 232 -7.23 -7.91 3.93
CA LYS A 232 -5.88 -8.00 3.36
C LYS A 232 -5.61 -9.41 2.84
N ALA A 233 -5.70 -10.40 3.72
CA ALA A 233 -5.51 -11.80 3.34
C ALA A 233 -6.47 -12.22 2.23
N ARG A 234 -7.76 -11.89 2.38
CA ARG A 234 -8.78 -12.25 1.40
C ARG A 234 -8.48 -11.71 0.00
N TYR A 235 -8.17 -10.41 -0.13
CA TYR A 235 -7.93 -9.81 -1.43
C TYR A 235 -6.57 -10.17 -2.02
N GLU A 236 -5.50 -10.21 -1.21
CA GLU A 236 -4.16 -10.54 -1.71
C GLU A 236 -4.03 -12.02 -2.10
N ILE A 237 -4.63 -12.94 -1.32
CA ILE A 237 -4.70 -14.36 -1.71
C ILE A 237 -5.57 -14.53 -2.96
N GLY A 238 -6.73 -13.87 -3.01
CA GLY A 238 -7.57 -13.85 -4.20
C GLY A 238 -6.81 -13.35 -5.43
N ALA A 239 -5.96 -12.33 -5.28
CA ALA A 239 -5.14 -11.82 -6.35
C ALA A 239 -4.12 -12.86 -6.86
N LEU A 240 -3.44 -13.56 -5.94
CA LEU A 240 -2.55 -14.67 -6.29
C LEU A 240 -3.26 -15.79 -7.05
N CYS A 241 -4.48 -16.16 -6.63
CA CYS A 241 -5.29 -17.15 -7.34
C CYS A 241 -5.66 -16.68 -8.74
N ASP A 242 -6.14 -15.45 -8.89
CA ASP A 242 -6.53 -14.88 -10.18
C ASP A 242 -5.34 -14.75 -11.16
N MET A 243 -4.14 -14.49 -10.65
CA MET A 243 -2.93 -14.39 -11.47
C MET A 243 -2.53 -15.71 -12.14
N VAL A 244 -2.95 -16.86 -11.60
CA VAL A 244 -2.64 -18.19 -12.18
C VAL A 244 -3.15 -18.29 -13.62
N ALA A 245 -4.32 -17.72 -13.91
CA ALA A 245 -4.91 -17.73 -15.25
C ALA A 245 -4.23 -16.77 -16.25
N LEU A 246 -3.36 -15.89 -15.76
CA LEU A 246 -2.74 -14.82 -16.55
C LEU A 246 -1.26 -15.04 -16.84
N ALA A 247 -0.67 -16.13 -16.34
CA ALA A 247 0.73 -16.49 -16.56
C ALA A 247 0.86 -17.91 -17.10
N ARG A 248 1.96 -18.19 -17.83
CA ARG A 248 2.29 -19.57 -18.23
C ARG A 248 2.50 -20.46 -17.00
N ARG A 249 3.11 -19.88 -15.96
CA ARG A 249 3.31 -20.49 -14.65
C ARG A 249 3.51 -19.38 -13.64
N LEU A 250 2.83 -19.48 -12.50
CA LEU A 250 3.05 -18.63 -11.34
C LEU A 250 3.84 -19.42 -10.28
N THR A 251 4.89 -18.82 -9.73
CA THR A 251 5.63 -19.33 -8.56
C THR A 251 5.57 -18.27 -7.49
N VAL A 252 5.03 -18.61 -6.33
CA VAL A 252 4.96 -17.71 -5.18
C VAL A 252 6.05 -18.09 -4.20
N VAL A 253 6.86 -17.11 -3.81
CA VAL A 253 7.94 -17.25 -2.81
C VAL A 253 7.52 -16.50 -1.56
N VAL A 254 7.51 -17.20 -0.42
CA VAL A 254 7.30 -16.61 0.90
C VAL A 254 8.65 -16.69 1.62
N PRO A 255 9.37 -15.57 1.79
CA PRO A 255 10.75 -15.56 2.30
C PRO A 255 10.83 -15.39 3.83
#